data_AF-A0A399SLY4-F1
#
_entry.id   AF-A0A399SLY4-F1
#
_cell.length_a   1.000
_cell.length_b   1.000
_cell.length_c   1.000
_cell.angle_alpha   90.00
_cell.angle_beta   90.00
_cell.angle_gamma   90.00
#
_symmetry.space_group_name_H-M   'P 1'
#
loop_
_entity.id
_entity.type
_entity.pdbx_description
1 polymer ?
#
loop_
_entity_poly.entity_id
_entity_poly.type
_entity_poly.pdbx_seq_one_letter_code
_entity_poly.pdbx_strand_id
1 'polypeptide(L)'
;AIPFCLFAFAELTLTAGFTSVLNAAAPLFAAIVAFTWLGERMSSLRVLGLAIGFVGVIVLVGGSSVIDAKQGGVAVAAALAATVLYGVASSYTKRFLTGVPPLAVATGSQLAAAIVLAPLAYWLWPAQTPTGGVWLHVIALGIACTGVAYILFFRLVAHVGPTRAVSVTFLIPVFGVLWGILFL
;
A
#
# COMPACT_ATOMS: atom_id res chain seq x y z
N ALA A 1 -3.86 -9.76 -0.29
CA ALA A 1 -4.51 -9.63 1.03
C ALA A 1 -3.53 -9.24 2.13
N ILE A 2 -2.44 -10.00 2.33
CA ILE A 2 -1.50 -9.82 3.45
C ILE A 2 -1.02 -8.37 3.67
N PRO A 3 -0.58 -7.59 2.65
CA PRO A 3 -0.14 -6.22 2.88
C PRO A 3 -1.24 -5.32 3.47
N PHE A 4 -2.49 -5.48 3.01
CA PHE A 4 -3.62 -4.71 3.51
C PHE A 4 -3.92 -5.04 4.97
N CYS A 5 -3.84 -6.31 5.36
CA CYS A 5 -4.02 -6.71 6.76
C CYS A 5 -2.92 -6.16 7.67
N LEU A 6 -1.68 -6.15 7.20
CA LEU A 6 -0.55 -5.61 7.95
C LEU A 6 -0.65 -4.09 8.14
N PHE A 7 -1.09 -3.35 7.11
CA PHE A 7 -1.36 -1.92 7.24
C PHE A 7 -2.56 -1.63 8.15
N ALA A 8 -3.66 -2.38 8.01
CA ALA A 8 -4.81 -2.25 8.90
C ALA A 8 -4.44 -2.51 10.37
N PHE A 9 -3.58 -3.50 10.63
CA PHE A 9 -3.01 -3.75 11.95
C PHE A 9 -2.10 -2.60 12.41
N ALA A 10 -1.24 -2.09 11.53
CA ALA A 10 -0.35 -0.99 11.84
C ALA A 10 -1.12 0.29 12.20
N GLU A 11 -2.24 0.58 11.52
CA GLU A 11 -3.12 1.73 11.77
C GLU A 11 -3.88 1.66 13.10
N LEU A 12 -3.96 0.49 13.75
CA LEU A 12 -4.49 0.41 15.12
C LEU A 12 -3.60 1.12 16.14
N THR A 13 -2.32 1.33 15.81
CA THR A 13 -1.32 1.91 16.73
C THR A 13 -0.65 3.16 16.13
N LEU A 14 -0.54 3.23 14.81
CA LEU A 14 0.15 4.30 14.09
C LEU A 14 -0.85 5.22 13.38
N THR A 15 -0.53 6.51 13.30
CA THR A 15 -1.34 7.47 12.56
C THR A 15 -1.23 7.26 11.04
N ALA A 16 -2.26 7.66 10.30
CA ALA A 16 -2.26 7.55 8.83
C ALA A 16 -1.10 8.31 8.16
N GLY A 17 -0.67 9.44 8.74
CA GLY A 17 0.50 10.17 8.27
C GLY A 17 1.78 9.36 8.39
N PHE A 18 1.94 8.65 9.51
CA PHE A 18 3.13 7.82 9.76
C PHE A 18 3.12 6.55 8.90
N THR A 19 1.98 5.87 8.73
CA THR A 19 1.88 4.71 7.82
C THR A 19 2.07 5.10 6.35
N SER A 20 1.61 6.29 5.93
CA SER A 20 1.85 6.84 4.59
C SER A 20 3.35 7.04 4.31
N VAL A 21 4.08 7.58 5.29
CA VAL A 21 5.55 7.71 5.23
C VAL A 21 6.23 6.35 5.11
N LEU A 22 5.84 5.37 5.94
CA LEU A 22 6.39 4.01 5.83
C LEU A 22 6.09 3.41 4.46
N ASN A 23 4.89 3.63 3.93
CA ASN A 23 4.52 3.17 2.59
C ASN A 23 5.30 3.88 1.48
N ALA A 24 5.82 5.10 1.70
CA ALA A 24 6.73 5.77 0.77
C ALA A 24 8.07 5.01 0.61
N ALA A 25 8.39 4.07 1.51
CA ALA A 25 9.50 3.14 1.35
C ALA A 25 9.17 1.93 0.45
N ALA A 26 7.93 1.74 0.00
CA ALA A 26 7.58 0.63 -0.89
C ALA A 26 8.40 0.57 -2.20
N PRO A 27 8.71 1.69 -2.88
CA PRO A 27 9.60 1.67 -4.05
C PRO A 27 11.01 1.17 -3.72
N LEU A 28 11.48 1.40 -2.48
CA LEU A 28 12.76 0.94 -1.96
C LEU A 28 12.86 -0.58 -2.04
N PHE A 29 11.93 -1.24 -1.36
CA PHE A 29 11.88 -2.69 -1.27
C PHE A 29 11.50 -3.32 -2.60
N ALA A 30 10.63 -2.67 -3.39
CA ALA A 30 10.35 -3.12 -4.76
C ALA A 30 11.61 -3.15 -5.63
N ALA A 31 12.48 -2.14 -5.54
CA ALA A 31 13.74 -2.11 -6.27
C ALA A 31 14.70 -3.22 -5.81
N ILE A 32 14.82 -3.46 -4.50
CA ILE A 32 15.63 -4.54 -3.94
C ILE A 32 15.12 -5.90 -4.43
N VAL A 33 13.81 -6.14 -4.31
CA VAL A 33 13.20 -7.41 -4.73
C VAL A 33 13.34 -7.63 -6.24
N ALA A 34 13.18 -6.58 -7.05
CA ALA A 34 13.40 -6.66 -8.49
C ALA A 34 14.87 -6.96 -8.84
N PHE A 35 15.83 -6.36 -8.13
CA PHE A 35 17.25 -6.70 -8.30
C PHE A 35 17.50 -8.17 -7.96
N THR A 36 17.02 -8.66 -6.82
CA THR A 36 17.27 -10.04 -6.37
C THR A 36 16.53 -11.10 -7.20
N TRP A 37 15.30 -10.81 -7.66
CA TRP A 37 14.44 -11.80 -8.30
C TRP A 37 14.43 -11.72 -9.83
N LEU A 38 14.51 -10.52 -10.40
CA LEU A 38 14.50 -10.29 -11.84
C LEU A 38 15.91 -10.03 -12.41
N GLY A 39 16.92 -9.86 -11.55
CA GLY A 39 18.30 -9.58 -11.98
C GLY A 39 18.46 -8.19 -12.62
N GLU A 40 17.54 -7.26 -12.38
CA GLU A 40 17.61 -5.91 -12.94
C GLU A 40 18.82 -5.16 -12.39
N ARG A 41 19.68 -4.62 -13.26
CA ARG A 41 20.80 -3.78 -12.83
C ARG A 41 20.29 -2.51 -12.15
N MET A 42 20.69 -2.28 -10.90
CA MET A 42 20.41 -1.05 -10.18
C MET A 42 21.30 0.07 -10.71
N SER A 43 20.70 1.14 -11.24
CA SER A 43 21.46 2.34 -11.59
C SER A 43 21.95 3.05 -10.33
N SER A 44 23.08 3.74 -10.39
CA SER A 44 23.62 4.50 -9.25
C SER A 44 22.63 5.54 -8.71
N LEU A 45 21.79 6.12 -9.58
CA LEU A 45 20.69 7.00 -9.17
C LEU A 45 19.62 6.27 -8.35
N ARG A 46 19.28 5.03 -8.71
CA ARG A 46 18.30 4.23 -7.97
C ARG A 46 18.83 3.84 -6.59
N VAL A 47 20.12 3.56 -6.48
CA VAL A 47 20.80 3.31 -5.19
C VAL A 47 20.85 4.57 -4.33
N LEU A 48 21.13 5.73 -4.91
CA LEU A 48 21.12 7.00 -4.18
C LEU A 48 19.72 7.36 -3.67
N GLY A 49 18.70 7.21 -4.52
CA GLY A 49 17.29 7.35 -4.10
C GLY A 49 16.90 6.35 -3.00
N LEU A 50 17.47 5.14 -3.03
CA LEU A 50 17.33 4.14 -1.98
C LEU A 50 17.87 4.67 -0.64
N ALA A 51 19.12 5.12 -0.65
CA ALA A 51 19.78 5.62 0.55
C ALA A 51 19.02 6.81 1.14
N ILE A 52 18.57 7.76 0.30
CA ILE A 52 17.79 8.93 0.73
C ILE A 52 16.44 8.51 1.33
N GLY A 53 15.71 7.62 0.67
CA GLY A 53 14.41 7.12 1.17
C GLY A 53 14.56 6.39 2.50
N PHE A 54 15.59 5.56 2.65
CA PHE A 54 15.89 4.85 3.89
C PHE A 54 16.24 5.81 5.04
N VAL A 55 17.05 6.84 4.79
CA VAL A 55 17.34 7.89 5.76
C VAL A 55 16.07 8.66 6.14
N GLY A 56 15.21 8.99 5.18
CA GLY A 56 13.92 9.63 5.43
C GLY A 56 13.04 8.85 6.40
N VAL A 57 12.96 7.52 6.23
CA VAL A 57 12.24 6.64 7.15
C VAL A 57 12.86 6.66 8.55
N ILE A 58 14.19 6.55 8.67
CA ILE A 58 14.87 6.58 9.97
C ILE A 58 14.62 7.89 10.72
N VAL A 59 14.69 9.03 10.02
CA VAL A 59 14.46 10.35 10.63
C VAL A 59 13.01 10.49 11.10
N LEU A 60 12.04 10.03 10.30
CA LEU A 60 10.62 10.07 10.68
C LEU A 60 10.29 9.15 11.85
N VAL A 61 10.81 7.93 11.84
CA VAL A 61 10.65 6.98 12.95
C VAL A 61 11.35 7.48 14.22
N GLY A 62 12.57 8.01 14.09
CA GLY A 62 13.37 8.50 15.21
C GLY A 62 12.90 9.82 15.83
N GLY A 63 12.22 10.69 15.06
CA GLY A 63 11.66 11.95 15.55
C GLY A 63 10.30 11.83 16.22
N SER A 64 9.65 10.66 16.12
CA SER A 64 8.32 10.42 16.67
C SER A 64 8.42 10.02 18.15
N SER A 65 8.41 11.00 19.06
CA SER A 65 8.40 10.78 20.52
C SER A 65 7.06 10.22 21.07
N VAL A 66 6.18 9.73 20.20
CA VAL A 66 4.78 9.36 20.49
C VAL A 66 4.61 7.84 20.62
N ILE A 67 5.67 7.06 20.38
CA ILE A 67 5.56 5.60 20.28
C ILE A 67 5.99 4.95 21.59
N ASP A 68 5.04 4.26 22.25
CA ASP A 68 5.38 3.28 23.28
C ASP A 68 6.23 2.16 22.64
N ALA A 69 7.51 2.09 23.04
CA ALA A 69 8.58 1.43 22.29
C ALA A 69 8.31 -0.05 21.97
N LYS A 70 7.47 -0.73 22.76
CA LYS A 70 7.11 -2.13 22.54
C LYS A 70 5.99 -2.34 21.53
N GLN A 71 4.94 -1.51 21.54
CA GLN A 71 3.77 -1.73 20.67
C GLN A 71 3.97 -1.12 19.27
N GLY A 72 4.55 0.07 19.18
CA GLY A 72 4.76 0.67 17.85
C GLY A 72 5.92 0.05 17.07
N GLY A 73 6.88 -0.61 17.73
CA GLY A 73 7.91 -1.38 17.02
C GLY A 73 7.32 -2.51 16.18
N VAL A 74 6.32 -3.22 16.69
CA VAL A 74 5.60 -4.28 15.96
C VAL A 74 4.75 -3.70 14.83
N ALA A 75 4.08 -2.57 15.06
CA ALA A 75 3.30 -1.89 14.02
C ALA A 75 4.18 -1.37 12.88
N VAL A 76 5.36 -0.80 13.18
CA VAL A 76 6.36 -0.39 12.19
C VAL A 76 6.85 -1.60 11.40
N ALA A 77 7.18 -2.69 12.07
CA ALA A 77 7.63 -3.91 11.41
C ALA A 77 6.54 -4.50 10.49
N ALA A 78 5.27 -4.47 10.91
CA ALA A 78 4.14 -4.89 10.09
C ALA A 78 4.00 -4.03 8.82
N ALA A 79 4.06 -2.69 8.95
CA ALA A 79 4.01 -1.78 7.81
C ALA A 79 5.20 -1.98 6.86
N LEU A 80 6.42 -2.14 7.38
CA LEU A 80 7.60 -2.43 6.55
C LEU A 80 7.47 -3.79 5.84
N ALA A 81 7.01 -4.83 6.52
CA ALA A 81 6.75 -6.13 5.89
C ALA A 81 5.70 -6.02 4.77
N ALA A 82 4.66 -5.20 4.96
CA ALA A 82 3.69 -4.90 3.91
C ALA A 82 4.34 -4.26 2.68
N THR A 83 5.25 -3.31 2.88
CA THR A 83 5.98 -2.67 1.77
C THR A 83 6.89 -3.64 1.01
N VAL A 84 7.55 -4.58 1.71
CA VAL A 84 8.33 -5.66 1.07
C VAL A 84 7.43 -6.55 0.22
N LEU A 85 6.28 -6.95 0.75
CA LEU A 85 5.31 -7.76 0.03
C LEU A 85 4.74 -7.05 -1.20
N TYR A 86 4.60 -5.72 -1.18
CA TYR A 86 4.27 -4.97 -2.39
C TYR A 86 5.37 -5.08 -3.45
N GLY A 87 6.64 -5.03 -3.05
CA GLY A 87 7.77 -5.25 -3.96
C GLY A 87 7.80 -6.66 -4.59
N VAL A 88 7.46 -7.68 -3.79
CA VAL A 88 7.30 -9.06 -4.25
C VAL A 88 6.13 -9.15 -5.22
N ALA A 89 4.97 -8.58 -4.88
CA ALA A 89 3.79 -8.58 -5.73
C ALA A 89 4.05 -7.87 -7.07
N SER A 90 4.69 -6.69 -7.06
CA SER A 90 5.01 -5.96 -8.29
C SER A 90 5.98 -6.75 -9.18
N SER A 91 6.98 -7.41 -8.59
CA SER A 91 7.94 -8.24 -9.32
C SER A 91 7.27 -9.51 -9.88
N TYR A 92 6.36 -10.13 -9.12
CA TYR A 92 5.58 -11.28 -9.57
C TYR A 92 4.67 -10.92 -10.74
N THR A 93 3.91 -9.83 -10.64
CA THR A 93 3.05 -9.34 -11.72
C THR A 93 3.88 -9.06 -12.98
N LYS A 94 5.05 -8.44 -12.83
CA LYS A 94 5.96 -8.16 -13.95
C LYS A 94 6.60 -9.42 -14.56
N ARG A 95 6.72 -10.52 -13.81
CA ARG A 95 7.31 -11.76 -14.31
C ARG A 95 6.30 -12.68 -14.98
N PHE A 96 5.11 -12.80 -14.40
CA PHE A 96 4.15 -13.85 -14.76
C PHE A 96 2.85 -13.32 -15.38
N LEU A 97 2.53 -12.04 -15.23
CA LEU A 97 1.26 -11.46 -15.67
C LEU A 97 1.45 -10.41 -16.79
N THR A 98 2.64 -10.36 -17.38
CA THR A 98 2.95 -9.47 -18.51
C THR A 98 2.15 -9.89 -19.73
N GLY A 99 1.27 -9.00 -20.21
CA GLY A 99 0.36 -9.27 -21.32
C GLY A 99 -1.09 -9.58 -20.91
N VAL A 100 -1.36 -9.77 -19.62
CA VAL A 100 -2.73 -9.86 -19.10
C VAL A 100 -3.30 -8.45 -18.95
N PRO A 101 -4.57 -8.20 -19.36
CA PRO A 101 -5.21 -6.91 -19.13
C PRO A 101 -5.15 -6.53 -17.64
N PRO A 102 -4.63 -5.34 -17.27
CA PRO A 102 -4.43 -5.02 -15.87
C PRO A 102 -5.75 -4.87 -15.09
N LEU A 103 -6.88 -4.61 -15.75
CA LEU A 103 -8.21 -4.73 -15.15
C LEU A 103 -8.52 -6.16 -14.71
N ALA A 104 -8.18 -7.17 -15.52
CA ALA A 104 -8.38 -8.57 -15.17
C ALA A 104 -7.49 -8.98 -13.98
N VAL A 105 -6.24 -8.50 -13.94
CA VAL A 105 -5.34 -8.72 -12.81
C VAL A 105 -5.87 -8.05 -11.53
N ALA A 106 -6.35 -6.81 -11.63
CA ALA A 106 -6.94 -6.08 -10.50
C ALA A 106 -8.20 -6.77 -9.97
N THR A 107 -9.15 -7.12 -10.84
CA THR A 107 -10.39 -7.81 -10.47
C THR A 107 -10.11 -9.19 -9.88
N GLY A 108 -9.24 -9.98 -10.53
CA GLY A 108 -8.88 -11.31 -10.06
C GLY A 108 -8.17 -11.30 -8.71
N SER A 109 -7.22 -10.37 -8.51
CA SER A 109 -6.51 -10.23 -7.24
C SER A 109 -7.41 -9.73 -6.10
N GLN A 110 -8.36 -8.82 -6.38
CA GLN A 110 -9.34 -8.35 -5.40
C GLN A 110 -10.34 -9.45 -5.03
N LEU A 111 -10.85 -10.21 -6.00
CA LEU A 111 -11.74 -11.35 -5.74
C LEU A 111 -11.04 -12.44 -4.94
N ALA A 112 -9.82 -12.81 -5.33
CA ALA A 112 -9.03 -13.79 -4.58
C ALA A 112 -8.75 -13.30 -3.16
N ALA A 113 -8.44 -12.02 -2.97
CA ALA A 113 -8.27 -11.44 -1.65
C ALA A 113 -9.56 -11.50 -0.82
N ALA A 114 -10.73 -11.18 -1.41
CA ALA A 114 -12.01 -11.27 -0.73
C ALA A 114 -12.34 -12.70 -0.31
N ILE A 115 -12.11 -13.69 -1.19
CA ILE A 115 -12.34 -15.11 -0.89
C ILE A 115 -11.44 -15.59 0.24
N VAL A 116 -10.15 -15.23 0.21
CA VAL A 116 -9.18 -15.62 1.25
C VAL A 116 -9.49 -14.95 2.59
N LEU A 117 -9.95 -13.69 2.57
CA LEU A 117 -10.26 -12.94 3.79
C LEU A 117 -11.64 -13.27 4.37
N ALA A 118 -12.62 -13.69 3.57
CA ALA A 118 -13.97 -14.02 4.03
C ALA A 118 -14.01 -15.02 5.22
N PRO A 119 -13.33 -16.19 5.17
CA PRO A 119 -13.34 -17.12 6.31
C PRO A 119 -12.61 -16.56 7.53
N LEU A 120 -11.54 -15.78 7.32
CA LEU A 120 -10.81 -15.11 8.41
C LEU A 120 -11.66 -14.02 9.07
N ALA A 121 -12.40 -13.25 8.29
CA ALA A 121 -13.32 -12.23 8.79
C ALA A 121 -14.46 -12.84 9.62
N TYR A 122 -14.96 -14.02 9.22
CA TYR A 122 -15.93 -14.76 10.00
C TYR A 122 -15.33 -15.30 11.30
N TRP A 123 -14.10 -15.80 11.27
CA TRP A 123 -13.45 -16.39 12.45
C TRP A 123 -12.99 -15.34 13.47
N LEU A 124 -12.49 -14.19 13.00
CA LEU A 124 -12.13 -13.03 13.83
C LEU A 124 -13.29 -12.02 13.96
N TRP A 125 -14.53 -12.49 13.92
CA TRP A 125 -15.68 -11.60 14.00
C TRP A 125 -15.65 -10.80 15.31
N PRO A 126 -15.81 -9.48 15.28
CA PRO A 126 -15.72 -8.66 16.48
C PRO A 126 -16.86 -8.98 17.46
N ALA A 127 -16.55 -8.93 18.76
CA ALA A 127 -17.50 -9.19 19.83
C ALA A 127 -18.71 -8.22 19.81
N GLN A 128 -18.52 -7.03 19.26
CA GLN A 128 -19.61 -6.10 18.93
C GLN A 128 -19.79 -6.05 17.42
N THR A 129 -21.01 -6.34 16.97
CA THR A 129 -21.37 -6.28 15.56
C THR A 129 -21.30 -4.83 15.07
N PRO A 130 -20.66 -4.55 13.91
CA PRO A 130 -20.63 -3.22 13.35
C PRO A 130 -22.05 -2.71 13.09
N THR A 131 -22.33 -1.46 13.47
CA THR A 131 -23.62 -0.83 13.21
C THR A 131 -23.85 -0.63 11.71
N GLY A 132 -25.11 -0.42 11.30
CA GLY A 132 -25.46 -0.20 9.88
C GLY A 132 -24.69 0.95 9.22
N GLY A 133 -24.31 1.99 9.99
CA GLY A 133 -23.48 3.09 9.51
C GLY A 133 -22.07 2.65 9.08
N VAL A 134 -21.43 1.74 9.84
CA VAL A 134 -20.10 1.22 9.49
C VAL A 134 -20.13 0.47 8.16
N TRP A 135 -21.18 -0.32 7.92
CA TRP A 135 -21.36 -1.01 6.63
C TRP A 135 -21.47 -0.03 5.46
N LEU A 136 -22.16 1.09 5.64
CA LEU A 136 -22.25 2.13 4.60
C LEU A 136 -20.87 2.74 4.30
N HIS A 137 -20.06 3.01 5.32
CA HIS A 137 -18.69 3.50 5.12
C HIS A 137 -17.81 2.49 4.39
N VAL A 138 -17.90 1.20 4.72
CA VAL A 138 -17.16 0.13 4.04
C VAL A 138 -17.58 0.00 2.58
N ILE A 139 -18.88 0.05 2.30
CA ILE A 139 -19.42 0.02 0.93
C ILE A 139 -18.97 1.26 0.15
N ALA A 140 -19.03 2.44 0.75
CA ALA A 140 -18.57 3.68 0.11
C ALA A 140 -17.07 3.61 -0.22
N LEU A 141 -16.23 3.12 0.70
CA LEU A 141 -14.80 2.93 0.47
C LEU A 141 -14.53 1.92 -0.67
N GLY A 142 -15.26 0.80 -0.69
CA GLY A 142 -15.12 -0.21 -1.73
C GLY A 142 -15.54 0.29 -3.12
N ILE A 143 -16.72 0.90 -3.21
CA ILE A 143 -17.28 1.32 -4.51
C ILE A 143 -16.64 2.62 -4.98
N ALA A 144 -16.68 3.68 -4.17
CA ALA A 144 -16.25 5.01 -4.59
C ALA A 144 -14.73 5.13 -4.62
N CYS A 145 -14.04 4.72 -3.54
CA CYS A 145 -12.58 4.90 -3.48
C CYS A 145 -11.80 3.84 -4.25
N THR A 146 -12.33 2.61 -4.41
CA THR A 146 -11.62 1.54 -5.13
C THR A 146 -12.20 1.27 -6.52
N GLY A 147 -13.50 0.97 -6.60
CA GLY A 147 -14.16 0.62 -7.87
C GLY A 147 -14.11 1.75 -8.90
N VAL A 148 -14.64 2.92 -8.56
CA VAL A 148 -14.64 4.09 -9.45
C VAL A 148 -13.22 4.54 -9.76
N ALA A 149 -12.32 4.56 -8.77
CA ALA A 149 -10.92 4.94 -8.98
C ALA A 149 -10.21 4.02 -10.00
N TYR A 150 -10.41 2.70 -9.94
CA TYR A 150 -9.86 1.79 -10.95
C TYR A 150 -10.44 2.01 -12.34
N ILE A 151 -11.76 2.23 -12.46
CA ILE A 151 -12.36 2.55 -13.76
C ILE A 151 -11.74 3.83 -14.35
N LEU A 152 -11.59 4.87 -13.53
CA LEU A 152 -10.95 6.13 -13.95
C LEU A 152 -9.48 5.93 -14.31
N PHE A 153 -8.73 5.18 -13.51
CA PHE A 153 -7.32 4.89 -13.76
C PHE A 153 -7.14 4.12 -15.07
N PHE A 154 -7.93 3.07 -15.32
CA PHE A 154 -7.84 2.32 -16.57
C PHE A 154 -8.31 3.11 -17.78
N ARG A 155 -9.34 3.96 -17.63
CA ARG A 155 -9.70 4.93 -18.67
C ARG A 155 -8.55 5.88 -18.97
N LEU A 156 -7.87 6.38 -17.95
CA LEU A 156 -6.70 7.26 -18.11
C LEU A 156 -5.57 6.52 -18.85
N VAL A 157 -5.24 5.30 -18.45
CA VAL A 157 -4.24 4.46 -19.14
C VAL A 157 -4.60 4.28 -20.63
N ALA A 158 -5.87 4.06 -20.95
CA ALA A 158 -6.32 3.89 -22.34
C ALA A 158 -6.21 5.18 -23.19
N HIS A 159 -6.38 6.36 -22.59
CA HIS A 159 -6.37 7.64 -23.33
C HIS A 159 -5.00 8.31 -23.42
N VAL A 160 -4.23 8.32 -22.33
CA VAL A 160 -2.93 9.04 -22.25
C VAL A 160 -1.73 8.10 -22.13
N GLY A 161 -1.95 6.79 -22.07
CA GLY A 161 -0.92 5.77 -21.99
C GLY A 161 -0.46 5.48 -20.54
N PRO A 162 0.09 4.28 -20.29
CA PRO A 162 0.43 3.81 -18.94
C PRO A 162 1.49 4.68 -18.24
N THR A 163 2.51 5.13 -18.96
CA THR A 163 3.58 5.96 -18.37
C THR A 163 3.06 7.29 -17.82
N ARG A 164 2.15 7.95 -18.54
CA ARG A 164 1.55 9.21 -18.08
C ARG A 164 0.52 8.96 -16.97
N ALA A 165 -0.27 7.89 -17.06
CA ALA A 165 -1.24 7.56 -16.02
C ALA A 165 -0.58 7.30 -14.65
N VAL A 166 0.60 6.69 -14.62
CA VAL A 166 1.36 6.45 -13.38
C VAL A 166 1.79 7.74 -12.68
N SER A 167 1.87 8.88 -13.37
CA SER A 167 2.21 10.17 -12.74
C SER A 167 1.24 10.58 -11.62
N VAL A 168 -0.02 10.13 -11.69
CA VAL A 168 -1.03 10.38 -10.64
C VAL A 168 -0.59 9.81 -9.29
N THR A 169 0.22 8.74 -9.27
CA THR A 169 0.74 8.17 -8.02
C THR A 169 1.64 9.13 -7.24
N PHE A 170 2.26 10.12 -7.90
CA PHE A 170 3.05 11.15 -7.23
C PHE A 170 2.19 12.14 -6.42
N LEU A 171 0.87 12.18 -6.64
CA LEU A 171 -0.05 12.99 -5.84
C LEU A 171 -0.37 12.33 -4.49
N ILE A 172 -0.18 11.02 -4.36
CA ILE A 172 -0.54 10.27 -3.14
C ILE A 172 0.13 10.84 -1.88
N PRO A 173 1.45 11.10 -1.84
CA PRO A 173 2.10 11.65 -0.66
C PRO A 173 1.61 13.07 -0.32
N VAL A 174 1.33 13.90 -1.34
CA VAL A 174 0.84 15.27 -1.17
C VAL A 174 -0.52 15.27 -0.47
N PHE A 175 -1.47 14.48 -0.98
CA PHE A 175 -2.78 14.34 -0.33
C PHE A 175 -2.69 13.66 1.03
N GLY A 176 -1.78 12.68 1.20
CA GLY A 176 -1.55 12.04 2.48
C GLY A 176 -1.12 13.02 3.57
N VAL A 177 -0.19 13.92 3.26
CA VAL A 177 0.24 14.98 4.19
C VAL A 177 -0.87 16.02 4.40
N LEU A 178 -1.55 16.46 3.34
CA LEU A 178 -2.64 17.43 3.45
C LEU A 178 -3.77 16.94 4.38
N TRP A 179 -4.22 15.70 4.19
CA TRP A 179 -5.24 15.12 5.07
C TRP A 179 -4.72 14.87 6.48
N GLY A 180 -3.45 14.49 6.61
CA GLY A 180 -2.78 14.39 7.90
C GLY A 180 -2.68 15.70 8.67
N ILE A 181 -2.72 16.86 8.01
CA ILE A 181 -2.75 18.19 8.66
C ILE A 181 -4.18 18.68 8.92
N LEU A 182 -5.11 18.38 8.00
CA LEU A 182 -6.48 18.89 8.07
C LEU A 182 -7.38 18.12 9.03
N PHE A 183 -7.14 16.82 9.21
CA PHE A 183 -8.06 15.92 9.92
C PHE A 183 -7.43 15.13 11.07
N LEU A 184 -6.10 15.11 11.21
CA LEU A 184 -5.35 14.38 12.23
C LEU A 184 -4.43 15.33 13.01
#